data_AF-A0A969XJI7-F1
#
_entry.id   AF-A0A969XJI7-F1
#
_cell.length_a   1.000
_cell.length_b   1.000
_cell.length_c   1.000
_cell.angle_alpha   90.00
_cell.angle_beta   90.00
_cell.angle_gamma   90.00
#
_symmetry.space_group_name_H-M   'P 1'
#
loop_
_entity.id
_entity.type
_entity.pdbx_description
1 polymer ?
#
loop_
_entity_poly.entity_id
_entity_poly.type
_entity_poly.pdbx_seq_one_letter_code
_entity_poly.pdbx_strand_id
1 'polypeptide(L)'
;MKHALSSRLMAIIMALALVGLSVAPVPASAGPAAAEPAGPFVSDDFTGGLDPNLWTLVDPLGDTLVRSAPQPNGDVWLALELPAGVPHGADIDGNRVPRILQPVADADLEVEAKFTTKLAARFQQQGLMFEQGPDDSLLFGFDTDGERLYATVLEYTGGMLNQLLDVDLGAVGEAPPFMRVGRVGDEWSLSYSRNGVDWSVAG
;
A
#
# COMPACT_ATOMS: atom_id res chain seq x y z
N MET A 1 7.10 -15.80 -3.69
CA MET A 1 8.00 -15.29 -4.77
C MET A 1 9.39 -14.94 -4.23
N LYS A 2 10.49 -15.11 -4.99
CA LYS A 2 11.86 -14.76 -4.53
C LYS A 2 12.30 -13.39 -5.07
N HIS A 3 12.38 -12.38 -4.21
CA HIS A 3 12.82 -11.03 -4.53
C HIS A 3 13.71 -10.47 -3.42
N ALA A 4 14.94 -10.12 -3.77
CA ALA A 4 15.90 -9.51 -2.87
C ALA A 4 15.74 -8.00 -2.93
N LEU A 5 15.13 -7.44 -1.89
CA LEU A 5 15.21 -6.01 -1.61
C LEU A 5 16.51 -5.82 -0.80
N SER A 6 17.49 -5.04 -1.31
CA SER A 6 18.76 -4.76 -0.60
C SER A 6 18.70 -3.64 0.47
N SER A 7 18.77 -4.04 1.74
CA SER A 7 19.16 -3.26 2.93
C SER A 7 18.13 -2.44 3.72
N ARG A 8 16.91 -2.20 3.24
CA ARG A 8 15.85 -1.52 4.03
C ARG A 8 14.45 -2.00 3.64
N LEU A 9 13.54 -2.16 4.59
CA LEU A 9 12.12 -2.35 4.30
C LEU A 9 11.35 -1.22 4.99
N MET A 10 10.29 -0.75 4.34
CA MET A 10 9.20 -0.01 4.99
C MET A 10 7.95 -0.86 4.85
N ALA A 11 6.98 -0.80 5.75
CA ALA A 11 5.69 -1.51 5.59
C ALA A 11 4.56 -0.51 5.76
N ILE A 12 3.54 -0.58 4.88
CA ILE A 12 2.71 0.59 4.52
C ILE A 12 1.25 0.21 4.39
N ILE A 13 0.30 1.12 4.63
CA ILE A 13 -1.10 1.02 4.14
C ILE A 13 -1.29 2.04 2.99
N MET A 14 -1.66 1.57 1.80
CA MET A 14 -1.89 2.37 0.58
C MET A 14 -3.36 2.37 0.18
N ALA A 15 -3.83 3.48 -0.36
CA ALA A 15 -5.07 3.60 -1.12
C ALA A 15 -4.77 4.32 -2.44
N LEU A 16 -5.33 3.83 -3.54
CA LEU A 16 -5.11 4.29 -4.91
C LEU A 16 -6.45 4.45 -5.61
N ALA A 17 -6.66 5.57 -6.28
CA ALA A 17 -7.76 5.77 -7.21
C ALA A 17 -7.23 6.47 -8.47
N LEU A 18 -7.41 5.85 -9.64
CA LEU A 18 -6.99 6.41 -10.93
C LEU A 18 -8.24 6.76 -11.77
N VAL A 19 -8.38 8.01 -12.23
CA VAL A 19 -9.29 8.34 -13.34
C VAL A 19 -8.66 9.40 -14.25
N GLY A 20 -8.39 9.03 -15.52
CA GLY A 20 -8.51 9.84 -16.75
C GLY A 20 -7.74 11.17 -16.94
N LEU A 21 -6.59 11.08 -17.63
CA LEU A 21 -5.84 12.05 -18.47
C LEU A 21 -6.14 13.58 -18.40
N SER A 22 -5.16 14.36 -17.92
CA SER A 22 -4.71 15.63 -18.54
C SER A 22 -3.36 16.07 -17.92
N VAL A 23 -2.44 16.58 -18.74
CA VAL A 23 -1.05 16.94 -18.36
C VAL A 23 -0.98 18.37 -17.82
N ALA A 24 -0.37 18.53 -16.65
CA ALA A 24 0.24 19.79 -16.20
C ALA A 24 1.56 19.47 -15.46
N PRO A 25 2.61 20.31 -15.59
CA PRO A 25 3.87 20.10 -14.89
C PRO A 25 3.79 20.67 -13.47
N VAL A 26 4.25 19.92 -12.47
CA VAL A 26 4.38 20.35 -11.07
C VAL A 26 5.77 19.95 -10.57
N PRO A 27 6.48 20.80 -9.80
CA PRO A 27 7.93 20.71 -9.65
C PRO A 27 8.37 19.65 -8.63
N ALA A 28 9.61 19.19 -8.81
CA ALA A 28 10.32 18.34 -7.87
C ALA A 28 10.68 19.08 -6.58
N SER A 29 10.44 18.47 -5.42
CA SER A 29 11.50 17.95 -4.54
C SER A 29 10.99 17.74 -3.10
N ALA A 30 11.21 16.53 -2.60
CA ALA A 30 11.70 16.33 -1.25
C ALA A 30 12.84 15.30 -1.37
N GLY A 31 14.08 15.76 -1.17
CA GLY A 31 15.25 14.88 -1.15
C GLY A 31 15.16 13.88 0.01
N PRO A 32 15.91 12.75 -0.05
CA PRO A 32 15.81 11.70 0.96
C PRO A 32 16.25 12.25 2.32
N ALA A 33 15.31 12.30 3.27
CA ALA A 33 15.61 12.53 4.67
C ALA A 33 16.54 11.42 5.18
N ALA A 34 17.61 11.79 5.87
CA ALA A 34 18.56 10.85 6.46
C ALA A 34 17.82 9.92 7.45
N ALA A 35 17.89 8.61 7.18
CA ALA A 35 17.09 7.59 7.88
C ALA A 35 17.48 7.44 9.36
N GLU A 36 16.47 7.54 10.22
CA GLU A 36 16.51 7.10 11.62
C GLU A 36 16.78 5.58 11.72
N PRO A 37 17.33 5.07 12.84
CA PRO A 37 17.56 3.64 13.02
C PRO A 37 16.23 2.87 12.98
N ALA A 38 16.09 2.02 11.96
CA ALA A 38 14.87 1.24 11.75
C ALA A 38 14.79 0.06 12.73
N GLY A 39 13.63 -0.10 13.38
CA GLY A 39 13.31 -1.16 14.34
C GLY A 39 12.42 -2.27 13.74
N PRO A 40 11.92 -3.22 14.55
CA PRO A 40 10.86 -4.12 14.09
C PRO A 40 9.60 -3.32 13.75
N PHE A 41 8.75 -3.87 12.88
CA PHE A 41 7.42 -3.31 12.62
C PHE A 41 6.61 -3.19 13.92
N VAL A 42 6.03 -2.01 14.17
CA VAL A 42 5.09 -1.78 15.26
C VAL A 42 3.68 -1.74 14.69
N SER A 43 2.79 -2.54 15.26
CA SER A 43 1.36 -2.54 14.94
C SER A 43 0.68 -1.33 15.56
N ASP A 44 -0.26 -0.73 14.82
CA ASP A 44 -1.00 0.45 15.23
C ASP A 44 -2.50 0.24 14.96
N ASP A 45 -3.33 0.55 15.97
CA ASP A 45 -4.80 0.49 15.88
C ASP A 45 -5.43 1.84 15.51
N PHE A 46 -4.59 2.88 15.35
CA PHE A 46 -4.94 4.25 15.00
C PHE A 46 -5.91 4.94 15.96
N THR A 47 -6.10 4.44 17.18
CA THR A 47 -7.02 5.05 18.16
C THR A 47 -6.65 6.49 18.53
N GLY A 48 -5.37 6.83 18.46
CA GLY A 48 -4.84 8.19 18.64
C GLY A 48 -4.77 9.02 17.35
N GLY A 49 -5.21 8.49 16.20
CA GLY A 49 -4.90 9.02 14.88
C GLY A 49 -3.52 8.60 14.39
N LEU A 50 -3.00 9.32 13.38
CA LEU A 50 -1.66 9.05 12.83
C LEU A 50 -0.59 9.58 13.79
N ASP A 51 0.16 8.69 14.45
CA ASP A 51 1.31 9.08 15.27
C ASP A 51 2.51 9.45 14.38
N PRO A 52 2.93 10.73 14.33
CA PRO A 52 4.04 11.17 13.49
C PRO A 52 5.41 10.66 13.97
N ASN A 53 5.51 10.10 15.19
CA ASN A 53 6.74 9.44 15.65
C ASN A 53 6.87 8.02 15.10
N LEU A 54 5.77 7.45 14.60
CA LEU A 54 5.73 6.10 14.06
C LEU A 54 5.58 6.08 12.54
N TRP A 55 4.74 6.98 12.03
CA TRP A 55 4.34 7.01 10.63
C TRP A 55 4.69 8.35 9.98
N THR A 56 5.22 8.27 8.77
CA THR A 56 5.46 9.42 7.90
C THR A 56 4.50 9.38 6.72
N LEU A 57 3.71 10.44 6.52
CA LEU A 57 2.93 10.61 5.30
C LEU A 57 3.85 10.98 4.13
N VAL A 58 3.74 10.24 3.03
CA VAL A 58 4.28 10.61 1.73
C VAL A 58 3.11 10.84 0.78
N ASP A 59 2.96 12.09 0.37
CA ASP A 59 1.92 12.57 -0.54
C ASP A 59 2.58 13.32 -1.71
N PRO A 60 2.92 12.62 -2.81
CA PRO A 60 3.64 13.22 -3.92
C PRO A 60 2.87 14.33 -4.65
N LEU A 61 1.53 14.32 -4.59
CA LEU A 61 0.68 15.29 -5.27
C LEU A 61 0.16 16.38 -4.32
N GLY A 62 0.25 16.16 -3.02
CA GLY A 62 -0.12 17.15 -2.00
C GLY A 62 -1.63 17.36 -1.88
N ASP A 63 -2.42 16.42 -2.37
CA ASP A 63 -3.88 16.47 -2.44
C ASP A 63 -4.54 15.32 -1.67
N THR A 64 -3.77 14.55 -0.89
CA THR A 64 -4.30 13.50 -0.03
C THR A 64 -4.86 14.08 1.26
N LEU A 65 -6.11 13.74 1.58
CA LEU A 65 -6.71 14.10 2.85
C LEU A 65 -6.63 12.93 3.84
N VAL A 66 -5.86 13.11 4.90
CA VAL A 66 -5.75 12.12 5.98
C VAL A 66 -6.81 12.39 7.05
N ARG A 67 -7.59 11.36 7.39
CA ARG A 67 -8.61 11.42 8.45
C ARG A 67 -8.47 10.23 9.39
N SER A 68 -8.72 10.47 10.68
CA SER A 68 -9.04 9.41 11.63
C SER A 68 -10.50 9.54 12.04
N ALA A 69 -11.23 8.43 12.04
CA ALA A 69 -12.65 8.41 12.36
C ALA A 69 -12.99 7.24 13.31
N PRO A 70 -13.50 7.52 14.52
CA PRO A 70 -14.11 6.51 15.37
C PRO A 70 -15.30 5.88 14.67
N GLN A 71 -15.45 4.57 14.86
CA GLN A 71 -16.49 3.76 14.26
C GLN A 71 -17.54 3.36 15.29
N PRO A 72 -18.78 3.03 14.86
CA PRO A 72 -19.83 2.61 15.78
C PRO A 72 -19.50 1.37 16.62
N ASN A 73 -18.58 0.53 16.16
CA ASN A 73 -18.12 -0.67 16.87
C ASN A 73 -16.94 -0.41 17.85
N GLY A 74 -16.48 0.84 17.94
CA GLY A 74 -15.35 1.23 18.80
C GLY A 74 -13.98 1.22 18.12
N ASP A 75 -13.88 0.73 16.88
CA ASP A 75 -12.63 0.81 16.09
C ASP A 75 -12.34 2.27 15.72
N VAL A 76 -11.09 2.60 15.42
CA VAL A 76 -10.72 3.84 14.74
C VAL A 76 -10.09 3.49 13.41
N TRP A 77 -10.56 4.10 12.33
CA TRP A 77 -9.98 3.93 11.01
C TRP A 77 -9.15 5.14 10.65
N LEU A 78 -7.99 4.89 10.05
CA LEU A 78 -7.26 5.89 9.30
C LEU A 78 -7.66 5.80 7.83
N ALA A 79 -8.05 6.92 7.23
CA ALA A 79 -8.42 7.03 5.83
C ALA A 79 -7.45 7.97 5.10
N LEU A 80 -6.98 7.53 3.93
CA LEU A 80 -6.35 8.36 2.92
C LEU A 80 -7.40 8.61 1.83
N GLU A 81 -7.99 9.80 1.83
CA GLU A 81 -9.01 10.21 0.86
C GLU A 81 -8.35 10.91 -0.32
N LEU A 82 -8.65 10.44 -1.53
CA LEU A 82 -8.07 10.95 -2.77
C LEU A 82 -9.11 11.70 -3.60
N PRO A 83 -8.74 12.82 -4.24
CA PRO A 83 -9.63 13.51 -5.15
C PRO A 83 -9.91 12.67 -6.38
N ALA A 84 -11.16 12.67 -6.82
CA ALA A 84 -11.53 12.03 -8.09
C ALA A 84 -10.88 12.78 -9.28
N GLY A 85 -10.50 12.03 -10.32
CA GLY A 85 -9.96 12.60 -11.56
C GLY A 85 -8.48 12.96 -11.52
N VAL A 86 -7.79 12.74 -10.39
CA VAL A 86 -6.33 12.87 -10.30
C VAL A 86 -5.71 11.47 -10.22
N PRO A 87 -4.86 11.10 -11.19
CA PRO A 87 -4.17 9.82 -11.17
C PRO A 87 -3.15 9.73 -10.04
N HIS A 88 -3.42 8.84 -9.08
CA HIS A 88 -2.43 8.37 -8.11
C HIS A 88 -1.98 7.00 -8.59
N GLY A 89 -0.69 6.80 -8.84
CA GLY A 89 -0.16 5.59 -9.49
C GLY A 89 1.36 5.56 -9.45
N ALA A 90 1.94 4.37 -9.42
CA ALA A 90 3.35 4.17 -9.71
C ALA A 90 3.48 3.80 -11.20
N ASP A 91 4.06 4.71 -11.98
CA ASP A 91 4.19 4.56 -13.44
C ASP A 91 5.52 5.14 -13.93
N ILE A 92 5.65 5.35 -15.24
CA ILE A 92 6.87 5.89 -15.84
C ILE A 92 7.20 7.33 -15.40
N ASP A 93 6.21 8.08 -14.91
CA ASP A 93 6.37 9.44 -14.40
C ASP A 93 6.74 9.46 -12.90
N GLY A 94 6.89 8.28 -12.28
CA GLY A 94 7.31 8.09 -10.90
C GLY A 94 6.23 7.49 -10.01
N ASN A 95 6.56 7.35 -8.73
CA ASN A 95 5.64 6.88 -7.71
C ASN A 95 4.80 8.03 -7.13
N ARG A 96 3.58 8.23 -7.67
CA ARG A 96 2.59 9.22 -7.19
C ARG A 96 1.62 8.64 -6.16
N VAL A 97 1.90 7.45 -5.63
CA VAL A 97 0.98 6.81 -4.70
C VAL A 97 1.08 7.45 -3.32
N PRO A 98 -0.03 7.91 -2.73
CA PRO A 98 -0.04 8.42 -1.38
C PRO A 98 -0.06 7.28 -0.37
N ARG A 99 0.73 7.45 0.69
CA ARG A 99 1.07 6.36 1.60
C ARG A 99 1.57 6.85 2.94
N ILE A 100 1.45 6.01 3.96
CA ILE A 100 2.07 6.22 5.27
C ILE A 100 3.19 5.19 5.47
N LEU A 101 4.36 5.65 5.90
CA LEU A 101 5.58 4.86 6.01
C LEU A 101 5.98 4.69 7.47
N GLN A 102 6.26 3.46 7.87
CA GLN A 102 7.02 3.17 9.09
C GLN A 102 8.39 2.61 8.68
N PRO A 103 9.52 3.16 9.19
CA PRO A 103 10.83 2.59 8.96
C PRO A 103 10.96 1.24 9.68
N VAL A 104 11.27 0.17 8.95
CA VAL A 104 11.49 -1.17 9.54
C VAL A 104 12.85 -1.76 9.16
N ALA A 105 13.37 -2.61 10.03
CA ALA A 105 14.62 -3.31 9.79
C ALA A 105 14.48 -4.25 8.58
N ASP A 106 15.57 -4.43 7.83
CA ASP A 106 15.67 -5.47 6.82
C ASP A 106 15.79 -6.84 7.49
N ALA A 107 14.65 -7.40 7.85
CA ALA A 107 14.52 -8.67 8.55
C ALA A 107 13.28 -9.45 8.07
N ASP A 108 13.17 -10.68 8.53
CA ASP A 108 11.95 -11.48 8.41
C ASP A 108 10.81 -10.77 9.13
N LEU A 109 9.64 -10.73 8.50
CA LEU A 109 8.47 -10.06 9.06
C LEU A 109 7.17 -10.67 8.55
N GLU A 110 6.11 -10.42 9.30
CA GLU A 110 4.74 -10.67 8.89
C GLU A 110 3.91 -9.44 9.26
N VAL A 111 3.22 -8.87 8.28
CA VAL A 111 2.40 -7.68 8.46
C VAL A 111 0.99 -7.99 8.02
N GLU A 112 0.04 -7.69 8.88
CA GLU A 112 -1.38 -7.77 8.59
C GLU A 112 -2.02 -6.39 8.55
N ALA A 113 -2.89 -6.19 7.58
CA ALA A 113 -3.75 -5.01 7.52
C ALA A 113 -5.18 -5.40 7.18
N LYS A 114 -6.12 -4.73 7.84
CA LYS A 114 -7.54 -4.79 7.52
C LYS A 114 -7.93 -3.52 6.78
N PHE A 115 -8.29 -3.67 5.52
CA PHE A 115 -8.88 -2.57 4.75
C PHE A 115 -10.39 -2.56 4.94
N THR A 116 -11.00 -1.38 4.89
CA THR A 116 -12.46 -1.20 5.02
C THR A 116 -13.09 -0.59 3.78
N THR A 117 -12.26 -0.06 2.87
CA THR A 117 -12.69 0.44 1.56
C THR A 117 -13.03 -0.72 0.63
N LYS A 118 -14.23 -0.65 0.05
CA LYS A 118 -14.66 -1.54 -1.03
C LYS A 118 -14.16 -1.02 -2.38
N LEU A 119 -13.37 -1.81 -3.08
CA LEU A 119 -13.00 -1.52 -4.47
C LEU A 119 -14.17 -1.89 -5.37
N ALA A 120 -14.63 -0.93 -6.17
CA ALA A 120 -15.82 -1.07 -7.01
C ALA A 120 -15.68 -0.39 -8.39
N ALA A 121 -14.86 0.65 -8.48
CA ALA A 121 -14.58 1.33 -9.74
C ALA A 121 -13.24 0.87 -10.29
N ARG A 122 -13.16 0.75 -11.62
CA ARG A 122 -11.94 0.42 -12.35
C ARG A 122 -10.77 1.29 -11.89
N PHE A 123 -9.59 0.67 -11.75
CA PHE A 123 -8.32 1.29 -11.35
C PHE A 123 -8.24 1.74 -9.89
N GLN A 124 -9.17 1.30 -9.05
CA GLN A 124 -8.97 1.41 -7.61
C GLN A 124 -8.04 0.29 -7.14
N GLN A 125 -7.11 0.64 -6.27
CA GLN A 125 -6.20 -0.30 -5.64
C GLN A 125 -5.97 0.10 -4.18
N GLN A 126 -5.64 -0.84 -3.33
CA GLN A 126 -5.18 -0.59 -1.96
C GLN A 126 -4.25 -1.70 -1.55
N GLY A 127 -3.35 -1.48 -0.59
CA GLY A 127 -2.38 -2.52 -0.29
C GLY A 127 -1.30 -2.17 0.70
N LEU A 128 -0.35 -3.10 0.83
CA LEU A 128 0.89 -2.91 1.56
C LEU A 128 2.05 -2.68 0.60
N MET A 129 2.86 -1.67 0.86
CA MET A 129 4.04 -1.36 0.07
C MET A 129 5.31 -1.51 0.91
N PHE A 130 6.37 -1.97 0.27
CA PHE A 130 7.69 -2.15 0.85
C PHE A 130 8.73 -1.42 0.02
N GLU A 131 9.29 -0.35 0.57
CA GLU A 131 10.19 0.56 -0.14
C GLU A 131 11.62 0.49 0.38
N GLN A 132 12.56 0.54 -0.55
CA GLN A 132 13.98 0.82 -0.30
C GLN A 132 14.37 2.24 -0.63
N GLY A 133 13.68 2.79 -1.60
CA GLY A 133 13.78 4.14 -2.07
C GLY A 133 12.56 4.47 -2.92
N PRO A 134 12.49 5.70 -3.45
CA PRO A 134 11.36 6.15 -4.26
C PRO A 134 11.17 5.33 -5.55
N ASP A 135 12.23 4.69 -6.04
CA ASP A 135 12.25 3.97 -7.32
C ASP A 135 12.36 2.44 -7.18
N ASP A 136 12.47 1.93 -5.94
CA ASP A 136 12.67 0.51 -5.64
C ASP A 136 11.69 0.05 -4.57
N SER A 137 10.64 -0.67 -4.98
CA SER A 137 9.56 -1.08 -4.10
C SER A 137 8.79 -2.31 -4.55
N LEU A 138 8.18 -3.00 -3.59
CA LEU A 138 7.17 -4.03 -3.81
C LEU A 138 5.82 -3.54 -3.29
N LEU A 139 4.78 -3.66 -4.11
CA LEU A 139 3.42 -3.30 -3.77
C LEU A 139 2.53 -4.53 -3.83
N PHE A 140 2.11 -4.99 -2.66
CA PHE A 140 1.15 -6.05 -2.45
C PHE A 140 -0.23 -5.43 -2.37
N GLY A 141 -1.09 -5.70 -3.34
CA GLY A 141 -2.33 -4.97 -3.54
C GLY A 141 -3.55 -5.87 -3.66
N PHE A 142 -4.71 -5.26 -3.39
CA PHE A 142 -5.93 -5.60 -4.09
C PHE A 142 -6.22 -4.50 -5.10
N ASP A 143 -6.55 -4.86 -6.33
CA ASP A 143 -7.00 -3.92 -7.35
C ASP A 143 -8.27 -4.41 -8.05
N THR A 144 -8.83 -3.57 -8.92
CA THR A 144 -10.02 -3.93 -9.68
C THR A 144 -10.05 -3.32 -11.08
N ASP A 145 -10.60 -4.09 -12.03
CA ASP A 145 -10.95 -3.63 -13.37
C ASP A 145 -12.37 -3.03 -13.46
N GLY A 146 -13.10 -2.99 -12.33
CA GLY A 146 -14.50 -2.56 -12.23
C GLY A 146 -15.53 -3.69 -12.28
N GLU A 147 -15.10 -4.92 -12.61
CA GLU A 147 -15.94 -6.12 -12.62
C GLU A 147 -15.39 -7.21 -11.71
N ARG A 148 -14.05 -7.34 -11.66
CA ARG A 148 -13.29 -8.34 -10.91
C ARG A 148 -12.35 -7.67 -9.90
N LEU A 149 -12.13 -8.37 -8.80
CA LEU A 149 -11.14 -8.03 -7.78
C LEU A 149 -9.94 -8.95 -7.94
N TYR A 150 -8.73 -8.41 -7.92
CA TYR A 150 -7.50 -9.20 -8.02
C TYR A 150 -6.61 -9.00 -6.80
N ALA A 151 -5.86 -10.03 -6.42
CA ALA A 151 -4.66 -9.89 -5.59
C ALA A 151 -3.46 -9.70 -6.50
N THR A 152 -2.72 -8.61 -6.31
CA THR A 152 -1.59 -8.26 -7.16
C THR A 152 -0.31 -8.07 -6.36
N VAL A 153 0.82 -8.33 -7.01
CA VAL A 153 2.14 -7.92 -6.54
C VAL A 153 2.83 -7.21 -7.68
N LEU A 154 3.12 -5.93 -7.46
CA LEU A 154 3.82 -5.08 -8.41
C LEU A 154 5.21 -4.77 -7.85
N GLU A 155 6.21 -4.91 -8.70
CA GLU A 155 7.58 -4.52 -8.42
C GLU A 155 7.88 -3.24 -9.21
N TYR A 156 8.38 -2.24 -8.52
CA TYR A 156 8.91 -1.03 -9.13
C TYR A 156 10.42 -1.05 -8.92
N THR A 157 11.19 -1.09 -10.01
CA THR A 157 12.65 -1.11 -9.96
C THR A 157 13.20 -0.12 -10.97
N GLY A 158 13.98 0.85 -10.51
CA GLY A 158 14.58 1.87 -11.37
C GLY A 158 13.59 2.62 -12.25
N GLY A 159 12.37 2.88 -11.75
CA GLY A 159 11.33 3.59 -12.48
C GLY A 159 10.42 2.71 -13.37
N MET A 160 10.64 1.39 -13.39
CA MET A 160 9.88 0.46 -14.24
C MET A 160 8.98 -0.44 -13.40
N LEU A 161 7.71 -0.53 -13.81
CA LEU A 161 6.72 -1.42 -13.20
C LEU A 161 6.76 -2.81 -13.82
N ASN A 162 6.82 -3.83 -12.98
CA ASN A 162 6.74 -5.24 -13.32
C ASN A 162 5.65 -5.92 -12.49
N GLN A 163 4.79 -6.72 -13.12
CA GLN A 163 3.72 -7.43 -12.42
C GLN A 163 4.18 -8.86 -12.11
N LEU A 164 4.35 -9.16 -10.82
CA LEU A 164 4.83 -10.44 -10.33
C LEU A 164 3.69 -11.43 -10.03
N LEU A 165 2.54 -10.91 -9.61
CA LEU A 165 1.35 -11.68 -9.26
C LEU A 165 0.09 -10.94 -9.72
N ASP A 166 -0.89 -11.71 -10.21
CA ASP A 166 -2.23 -11.24 -10.55
C ASP A 166 -3.21 -12.41 -10.51
N VAL A 167 -4.02 -12.45 -9.45
CA VAL A 167 -4.91 -13.58 -9.13
C VAL A 167 -6.34 -13.07 -8.97
N ASP A 168 -7.26 -13.54 -9.84
CA ASP A 168 -8.70 -13.27 -9.75
C ASP A 168 -9.29 -13.82 -8.44
N LEU A 169 -9.85 -12.93 -7.62
CA LEU A 169 -10.51 -13.24 -6.35
C LEU A 169 -12.04 -13.28 -6.45
N GLY A 170 -12.59 -13.07 -7.64
CA GLY A 170 -14.01 -13.05 -7.96
C GLY A 170 -14.56 -11.67 -8.28
N ALA A 171 -15.88 -11.55 -8.20
CA ALA A 171 -16.59 -10.31 -8.49
C ALA A 171 -16.29 -9.20 -7.46
N VAL A 172 -16.35 -7.95 -7.92
CA VAL A 172 -16.25 -6.75 -7.07
C VAL A 172 -17.44 -6.59 -6.13
N GLY A 173 -17.32 -5.67 -5.16
CA GLY A 173 -18.42 -5.26 -4.26
C GLY A 173 -18.52 -6.05 -2.96
N GLU A 174 -17.75 -7.13 -2.83
CA GLU A 174 -17.57 -7.88 -1.59
C GLU A 174 -16.81 -7.05 -0.53
N ALA A 175 -16.92 -7.47 0.74
CA ALA A 175 -16.15 -6.84 1.82
C ALA A 175 -14.64 -6.98 1.53
N PRO A 176 -13.86 -5.90 1.74
CA PRO A 176 -12.43 -5.92 1.49
C PRO A 176 -11.75 -7.00 2.34
N PRO A 177 -10.84 -7.79 1.74
CA PRO A 177 -10.13 -8.80 2.48
C PRO A 177 -9.13 -8.18 3.46
N PHE A 178 -8.88 -8.89 4.55
CA PHE A 178 -7.64 -8.75 5.29
C PHE A 178 -6.48 -9.15 4.36
N MET A 179 -5.37 -8.44 4.46
CA MET A 179 -4.12 -8.76 3.77
C MET A 179 -3.09 -9.18 4.80
N ARG A 180 -2.31 -10.21 4.47
CA ARG A 180 -1.10 -10.59 5.20
C ARG A 180 0.03 -10.69 4.20
N VAL A 181 1.13 -9.99 4.49
CA VAL A 181 2.38 -10.12 3.75
C VAL A 181 3.42 -10.70 4.67
N GLY A 182 3.98 -11.84 4.28
CA GLY A 182 5.07 -12.51 4.99
C GLY A 182 6.35 -12.44 4.19
N ARG A 183 7.48 -12.24 4.88
CA ARG A 183 8.82 -12.29 4.33
C ARG A 183 9.73 -13.18 5.17
N VAL A 184 10.44 -14.08 4.51
CA VAL A 184 11.55 -14.88 5.09
C VAL A 184 12.75 -14.84 4.14
N GLY A 185 13.83 -14.17 4.55
CA GLY A 185 14.95 -13.84 3.67
C GLY A 185 14.48 -13.05 2.45
N ASP A 186 14.71 -13.58 1.25
CA ASP A 186 14.24 -12.96 0.00
C ASP A 186 12.89 -13.53 -0.48
N GLU A 187 12.26 -14.40 0.30
CA GLU A 187 10.98 -15.01 -0.07
C GLU A 187 9.81 -14.21 0.51
N TRP A 188 8.94 -13.76 -0.38
CA TRP A 188 7.74 -13.00 -0.09
C TRP A 188 6.50 -13.83 -0.36
N SER A 189 5.46 -13.61 0.44
CA SER A 189 4.15 -14.23 0.28
C SER A 189 3.04 -13.22 0.49
N LEU A 190 1.98 -13.35 -0.30
CA LEU A 190 0.72 -12.64 -0.16
C LEU A 190 -0.38 -13.62 0.25
N SER A 191 -1.03 -13.35 1.37
CA SER A 191 -2.24 -14.06 1.79
C SER A 191 -3.39 -13.10 2.02
N TYR A 192 -4.62 -13.59 1.86
CA TYR A 192 -5.82 -12.82 2.10
C TYR A 192 -6.85 -13.62 2.90
N SER A 193 -7.72 -12.91 3.62
CA SER A 193 -8.84 -13.50 4.37
C SER A 193 -10.10 -12.64 4.25
N ARG A 194 -11.27 -13.27 4.20
CA ARG A 194 -12.57 -12.57 4.22
C ARG A 194 -13.15 -12.41 5.63
N ASN A 195 -12.63 -13.15 6.60
CA ASN A 195 -13.15 -13.18 7.97
C ASN A 195 -12.06 -12.95 9.05
N GLY A 196 -10.80 -12.78 8.64
CA GLY A 196 -9.66 -12.61 9.54
C GLY A 196 -9.21 -13.91 10.22
N VAL A 197 -9.82 -15.05 9.91
CA VAL A 197 -9.57 -16.35 10.55
C VAL A 197 -9.06 -17.37 9.55
N ASP A 198 -9.77 -17.55 8.43
CA ASP A 198 -9.41 -18.46 7.36
C ASP A 198 -8.62 -17.70 6.30
N TRP A 199 -7.37 -18.11 6.08
CA TRP A 199 -6.44 -17.44 5.18
C TRP A 199 -6.16 -18.29 3.94
N SER A 200 -6.18 -17.65 2.78
CA SER A 200 -5.80 -18.22 1.49
C SER A 200 -4.50 -17.58 1.01
N VAL A 201 -3.59 -18.39 0.49
CA VAL A 201 -2.35 -17.90 -0.14
C VAL A 201 -2.64 -17.51 -1.58
N ALA A 202 -2.27 -16.29 -1.96
CA ALA A 202 -2.36 -15.81 -3.34
C ALA A 202 -1.08 -16.11 -4.13
N GLY A 203 0.12 -16.03 -3.53
CA GLY A 203 1.41 -16.35 -4.17
C GLY A 203 2.63 -15.90 -3.38
#